data_AF-A0A7X6JDM4-F1
#
_entry.id   AF-A0A7X6JDM4-F1
#
_cell.length_a   1.000
_cell.length_b   1.000
_cell.length_c   1.000
_cell.angle_alpha   90.00
_cell.angle_beta   90.00
_cell.angle_gamma   90.00
#
_symmetry.space_group_name_H-M   'P 1'
#
loop_
_entity.id
_entity.type
_entity.pdbx_description
1 polymer ?
#
loop_
_entity_poly.entity_id
_entity_poly.type
_entity_poly.pdbx_seq_one_letter_code
_entity_poly.pdbx_strand_id
1 'polypeptide(L)'
;MAASKRVQPDDPGGKTRGKNAPNAARGASNTDTQITAASTLRINRNVPDLSRDDMISLARTMLLIRRFETRVEELFKLGIIKGTAHSSAGQEAIAAGACFSLNKMILSPPTIAATAIASPKALT
;
A
#
# COMPACT_ATOMS: atom_id res chain seq x y z
N MET A 1 -43.68 -33.49 -8.87
CA MET A 1 -44.62 -33.15 -9.96
C MET A 1 -44.50 -31.65 -10.20
N ALA A 2 -43.58 -31.20 -11.06
CA ALA A 2 -43.69 -31.10 -12.51
C ALA A 2 -44.74 -30.06 -12.99
N ALA A 3 -44.21 -28.85 -13.24
CA ALA A 3 -44.47 -27.86 -14.30
C ALA A 3 -45.90 -27.54 -14.80
N SER A 4 -46.22 -26.24 -14.88
CA SER A 4 -46.66 -25.65 -16.17
C SER A 4 -46.48 -24.12 -16.21
N LYS A 5 -45.88 -23.65 -17.30
CA LYS A 5 -45.45 -22.28 -17.62
C LYS A 5 -46.62 -21.35 -17.94
N ARG A 6 -46.40 -20.03 -17.79
CA ARG A 6 -46.93 -19.07 -18.77
C ARG A 6 -45.94 -17.92 -18.98
N VAL A 7 -45.25 -18.00 -20.11
CA VAL A 7 -44.51 -16.93 -20.79
C VAL A 7 -45.55 -16.05 -21.49
N GLN A 8 -45.37 -14.73 -21.48
CA GLN A 8 -46.08 -13.77 -22.34
C GLN A 8 -45.02 -12.89 -23.05
N PRO A 9 -45.32 -12.42 -24.27
CA PRO A 9 -44.43 -12.52 -25.43
C PRO A 9 -43.60 -11.28 -25.74
N ASP A 10 -42.54 -11.53 -26.48
CA ASP A 10 -41.70 -10.54 -27.14
C ASP A 10 -42.36 -10.02 -28.45
N ASP A 11 -41.93 -8.82 -28.86
CA ASP A 11 -41.79 -8.33 -30.25
C ASP A 11 -42.85 -7.34 -30.80
N PRO A 12 -42.60 -6.64 -31.94
CA PRO A 12 -41.68 -5.52 -32.16
C PRO A 12 -42.42 -4.24 -32.63
N GLY A 13 -41.75 -3.08 -32.59
CA GLY A 13 -42.30 -1.88 -33.20
C GLY A 13 -41.33 -0.72 -33.34
N GLY A 14 -40.36 -0.86 -34.27
CA GLY A 14 -39.48 0.24 -34.65
C GLY A 14 -40.22 1.39 -35.35
N LYS A 15 -39.85 2.62 -35.02
CA LYS A 15 -40.11 3.78 -35.87
C LYS A 15 -38.82 4.58 -36.07
N THR A 16 -38.67 5.03 -37.29
CA THR A 16 -37.42 5.27 -38.01
C THR A 16 -36.91 6.70 -37.89
N ARG A 17 -35.58 6.81 -37.79
CA ARG A 17 -34.71 7.67 -38.63
C ARG A 17 -34.99 9.18 -38.64
N GLY A 18 -34.11 9.92 -37.95
CA GLY A 18 -33.75 11.30 -38.26
C GLY A 18 -32.24 11.46 -38.16
N LYS A 19 -31.54 11.38 -39.30
CA LYS A 19 -30.14 11.82 -39.41
C LYS A 19 -30.10 13.32 -39.17
N ASN A 20 -29.13 13.82 -38.41
CA ASN A 20 -28.40 15.07 -38.65
C ASN A 20 -27.27 15.20 -37.61
N ALA A 21 -26.04 15.00 -38.07
CA ALA A 21 -24.87 15.74 -37.59
C ALA A 21 -24.47 16.71 -38.73
N PRO A 22 -23.71 17.82 -38.52
CA PRO A 22 -22.87 18.11 -37.36
C PRO A 22 -22.79 19.60 -36.89
N ASN A 23 -22.20 19.73 -35.70
CA ASN A 23 -21.26 20.76 -35.19
C ASN A 23 -21.64 22.21 -34.79
N ALA A 24 -21.02 22.58 -33.66
CA ALA A 24 -20.51 23.88 -33.23
C ALA A 24 -21.47 24.90 -32.58
N ALA A 25 -21.44 24.96 -31.23
CA ALA A 25 -21.13 26.21 -30.49
C ALA A 25 -21.03 25.96 -28.97
N ARG A 26 -19.77 26.01 -28.48
CA ARG A 26 -19.31 26.71 -27.26
C ARG A 26 -20.20 26.75 -26.00
N GLY A 27 -19.66 26.22 -24.90
CA GLY A 27 -20.09 26.57 -23.54
C GLY A 27 -19.57 25.59 -22.49
N ALA A 28 -18.28 25.69 -22.14
CA ALA A 28 -17.74 24.99 -20.99
C ALA A 28 -18.27 25.64 -19.70
N SER A 29 -19.05 24.92 -18.91
CA SER A 29 -19.25 25.23 -17.50
C SER A 29 -18.86 24.00 -16.68
N ASN A 30 -17.66 24.08 -16.11
CA ASN A 30 -17.14 23.13 -15.13
C ASN A 30 -18.09 23.06 -13.94
N THR A 31 -18.71 21.91 -13.74
CA THR A 31 -19.23 21.50 -12.44
C THR A 31 -18.65 20.14 -12.11
N ASP A 32 -17.31 20.08 -12.00
CA ASP A 32 -16.66 19.02 -11.26
C ASP A 32 -16.97 19.27 -9.79
N THR A 33 -17.98 18.55 -9.32
CA THR A 33 -18.40 18.36 -7.95
C THR A 33 -17.23 18.46 -6.99
N GLN A 34 -17.17 19.55 -6.24
CA GLN A 34 -16.25 19.72 -5.13
C GLN A 34 -16.59 18.68 -4.06
N ILE A 35 -15.84 17.58 -4.02
CA ILE A 35 -15.85 16.68 -2.86
C ILE A 35 -15.27 17.46 -1.68
N THR A 36 -16.13 17.60 -0.69
CA THR A 36 -16.05 18.40 0.52
C THR A 36 -15.18 17.77 1.62
N ALA A 37 -14.43 18.62 2.33
CA ALA A 37 -14.14 18.57 3.78
C ALA A 37 -13.38 17.38 4.42
N ALA A 38 -12.48 16.69 3.72
CA ALA A 38 -11.52 15.76 4.37
C ALA A 38 -10.06 15.86 3.86
N SER A 39 -9.70 16.96 3.20
CA SER A 39 -8.49 17.05 2.37
C SER A 39 -7.32 17.89 2.92
N THR A 40 -7.37 18.38 4.17
CA THR A 40 -6.33 19.30 4.68
C THR A 40 -5.68 18.83 5.98
N LEU A 41 -5.15 17.60 5.97
CA LEU A 41 -3.93 17.33 6.70
C LEU A 41 -2.94 16.70 5.73
N ARG A 42 -2.26 17.54 4.95
CA ARG A 42 -1.05 17.11 4.25
C ARG A 42 0.01 16.87 5.31
N ILE A 43 -0.03 15.70 5.95
CA ILE A 43 1.10 15.18 6.71
C ILE A 43 2.27 15.22 5.72
N ASN A 44 3.26 16.07 5.98
CA ASN A 44 4.52 16.04 5.26
C ASN A 44 5.18 14.70 5.61
N ARG A 45 4.81 13.64 4.88
CA ARG A 45 5.37 12.31 5.07
C ARG A 45 6.73 12.36 4.41
N ASN A 46 7.77 12.56 5.22
CA ASN A 46 9.12 12.17 4.85
C ASN A 46 9.16 10.65 4.77
N VAL A 47 8.67 10.11 3.66
CA VAL A 47 8.73 8.68 3.35
C VAL A 47 10.08 8.44 2.70
N PRO A 48 10.94 7.57 3.26
CA PRO A 48 12.17 7.17 2.62
C PRO A 48 11.88 6.62 1.22
N ASP A 49 12.79 6.85 0.27
CA ASP A 49 12.70 6.19 -1.03
C ASP A 49 12.99 4.70 -0.83
N LEU A 50 11.95 3.87 -0.98
CA LEU A 50 12.03 2.43 -0.79
C LEU A 50 11.86 1.75 -2.14
N SER A 51 12.83 0.90 -2.50
CA SER A 51 12.68 0.06 -3.68
C SER A 51 11.51 -0.91 -3.50
N ARG A 52 11.02 -1.46 -4.62
CA ARG A 52 9.97 -2.49 -4.58
C ARG A 52 10.37 -3.70 -3.73
N ASP A 53 11.64 -4.09 -3.80
CA ASP A 53 12.15 -5.23 -3.04
C ASP A 53 12.25 -4.92 -1.55
N ASP A 54 12.60 -3.68 -1.18
CA ASP A 54 12.58 -3.23 0.21
C ASP A 54 11.17 -3.27 0.78
N MET A 55 10.16 -2.78 0.04
CA MET A 55 8.76 -2.83 0.46
C MET A 55 8.25 -4.27 0.63
N ILE A 56 8.60 -5.17 -0.30
CA ILE A 56 8.24 -6.58 -0.20
C ILE A 56 8.92 -7.24 1.00
N SER A 57 10.20 -6.93 1.25
CA SER A 57 10.95 -7.44 2.40
C SER A 57 10.32 -7.00 3.73
N LEU A 58 9.99 -5.71 3.86
CA LEU A 58 9.28 -5.17 5.02
C LEU A 58 7.91 -5.83 5.22
N ALA A 59 7.12 -5.97 4.16
CA ALA A 59 5.82 -6.65 4.21
C ALA A 59 5.94 -8.11 4.67
N ARG A 60 6.93 -8.85 4.14
CA ARG A 60 7.23 -10.22 4.58
C ARG A 60 7.60 -10.28 6.06
N THR A 61 8.40 -9.33 6.53
CA THR A 61 8.83 -9.24 7.93
C THR A 61 7.64 -8.99 8.84
N MET A 62 6.75 -8.05 8.50
CA MET A 62 5.54 -7.78 9.29
C MET A 62 4.62 -9.00 9.36
N LEU A 63 4.40 -9.68 8.23
CA LEU A 63 3.58 -10.91 8.20
C LEU A 63 4.20 -12.05 9.01
N LEU A 64 5.53 -12.16 8.99
CA LEU A 64 6.26 -13.14 9.80
C LEU A 64 6.05 -12.87 11.29
N ILE A 65 6.24 -11.62 11.73
CA ILE A 65 6.00 -11.22 13.13
C ILE A 65 4.56 -11.54 13.52
N ARG A 66 3.57 -11.12 12.72
CA ARG A 66 2.16 -11.42 13.00
C ARG A 66 1.90 -12.91 13.15
N ARG A 67 2.40 -13.74 12.24
CA ARG A 67 2.21 -15.20 12.30
C ARG A 67 2.87 -15.83 13.52
N PHE A 68 4.08 -15.37 13.86
CA PHE A 68 4.78 -15.81 15.05
C PHE A 68 3.98 -15.47 16.32
N GLU A 69 3.57 -14.21 16.46
CA GLU A 69 2.78 -13.70 17.59
C GLU A 69 1.45 -14.46 17.74
N THR A 70 0.70 -14.63 16.65
CA THR A 70 -0.55 -15.40 16.67
C THR A 70 -0.30 -16.84 17.12
N ARG A 71 0.77 -17.48 16.64
CA ARG A 71 1.08 -18.86 17.04
C ARG A 71 1.50 -18.96 18.50
N VAL A 72 2.28 -17.99 18.99
CA VAL A 72 2.65 -17.89 20.40
C VAL A 72 1.40 -17.73 21.27
N GLU A 73 0.45 -16.89 20.85
CA GLU A 73 -0.81 -16.69 21.58
C GLU A 73 -1.65 -17.97 21.65
N GLU A 74 -1.74 -18.74 20.56
CA GLU A 74 -2.39 -20.05 20.56
C GLU A 74 -1.72 -21.03 21.53
N LEU A 75 -0.39 -21.14 21.47
CA LEU A 75 0.38 -22.03 22.34
C LEU A 75 0.33 -21.61 23.82
N PHE A 76 0.23 -20.31 24.08
CA PHE A 76 0.01 -19.76 25.41
C PHE A 76 -1.36 -20.13 25.95
N LYS A 77 -2.42 -20.00 25.13
CA LYS A 77 -3.78 -20.43 25.48
C LYS A 77 -3.87 -21.93 25.78
N LEU A 78 -3.07 -22.75 25.10
CA LEU A 78 -2.95 -24.19 25.35
C LEU A 78 -2.11 -24.52 26.60
N GLY A 79 -1.48 -23.53 27.25
CA GLY A 79 -0.62 -23.74 28.42
C GLY A 79 0.74 -24.38 28.11
N ILE A 80 1.11 -24.50 26.83
CA ILE A 80 2.41 -25.03 26.38
C ILE A 80 3.51 -24.00 26.67
N ILE A 81 3.24 -22.73 26.35
CA ILE A 81 4.12 -21.61 26.71
C ILE A 81 3.69 -21.12 28.09
N LYS A 82 4.62 -21.11 29.04
CA LYS A 82 4.38 -20.69 30.43
C LYS A 82 5.01 -19.32 30.71
N GLY A 83 4.45 -18.61 31.69
CA GLY A 83 4.90 -17.28 32.10
C GLY A 83 3.92 -16.20 31.66
N THR A 84 4.44 -15.03 31.29
CA THR A 84 3.65 -13.93 30.72
C THR A 84 3.90 -13.82 29.22
N ALA A 85 2.85 -13.49 28.47
CA ALA A 85 2.95 -13.20 27.04
C ALA A 85 2.24 -11.88 26.77
N HIS A 86 2.97 -10.94 26.15
CA HIS A 86 2.43 -9.66 25.69
C HIS A 86 2.58 -9.61 24.19
N SER A 87 1.46 -9.70 23.48
CA SER A 87 1.52 -9.69 22.02
C SER A 87 1.72 -8.27 21.49
N SER A 88 2.61 -8.15 20.51
CA SER A 88 2.84 -6.91 19.75
C SER A 88 1.94 -6.81 18.50
N ALA A 89 0.87 -7.60 18.42
CA ALA A 89 -0.06 -7.60 17.30
C ALA A 89 -0.58 -6.18 17.00
N GLY A 90 -0.37 -5.72 15.77
CA GLY A 90 -0.71 -4.37 15.31
C GLY A 90 0.45 -3.38 15.35
N GLN A 91 1.58 -3.75 15.96
CA GLN A 91 2.78 -2.91 16.09
C GLN A 91 3.95 -3.42 15.22
N GLU A 92 3.69 -4.33 14.28
CA GLU A 92 4.75 -4.99 13.50
C GLU A 92 5.57 -4.02 12.67
N ALA A 93 4.93 -2.95 12.18
CA ALA A 93 5.59 -1.93 11.39
C ALA A 93 6.72 -1.23 12.15
N ILE A 94 6.60 -1.09 13.49
CA ILE A 94 7.61 -0.45 14.34
C ILE A 94 8.88 -1.32 14.35
N ALA A 95 8.73 -2.61 14.64
CA ALA A 95 9.84 -3.56 14.68
C ALA A 95 10.49 -3.75 13.30
N ALA A 96 9.66 -3.96 12.26
CA ALA A 96 10.16 -4.16 10.90
C ALA A 96 10.92 -2.92 10.38
N GLY A 97 10.37 -1.73 10.55
CA GLY A 97 10.99 -0.49 10.10
C GLY A 97 12.29 -0.16 10.84
N ALA A 98 12.32 -0.33 12.16
CA ALA A 98 13.53 -0.09 12.97
C ALA A 98 14.67 -1.03 12.55
N CYS A 99 14.42 -2.33 12.48
CA CYS A 99 15.42 -3.33 12.09
C CYS A 99 15.91 -3.13 10.66
N PHE A 100 15.01 -2.83 9.72
CA PHE A 100 15.37 -2.55 8.33
C PHE A 100 16.32 -1.34 8.22
N SER A 101 16.00 -0.25 8.93
CA SER A 101 16.81 0.98 8.92
C SER A 101 18.21 0.74 9.47
N LEU A 102 18.31 0.04 10.61
CA LEU A 102 19.60 -0.32 11.21
C LEU A 102 20.41 -1.22 10.28
N ASN A 103 19.80 -2.21 9.64
CA ASN A 103 20.50 -3.11 8.73
C ASN A 103 21.02 -2.39 7.49
N LYS A 104 20.23 -1.49 6.88
CA LYS A 104 20.71 -0.65 5.76
C LYS A 104 21.86 0.25 6.18
N MET A 105 21.81 0.83 7.39
CA MET A 105 22.89 1.68 7.90
C MET A 105 24.18 0.90 8.17
N ILE A 106 24.09 -0.31 8.74
CA ILE A 106 25.26 -1.14 9.03
C ILE A 106 25.88 -1.66 7.72
N LEU A 107 25.06 -2.05 6.74
CA LEU A 107 25.53 -2.62 5.49
C LEU A 107 26.01 -1.55 4.48
N SER A 108 25.56 -0.29 4.63
CA SER A 108 26.10 0.86 3.91
C SER A 108 27.08 1.60 4.83
N PRO A 109 28.37 1.22 4.89
CA PRO A 109 29.33 1.87 5.77
C PRO A 109 29.33 3.39 5.51
N PRO A 110 29.46 4.23 6.55
CA PRO A 110 29.51 5.67 6.36
C PRO A 110 30.69 5.98 5.43
N THR A 111 30.40 6.62 4.30
CA THR A 111 31.36 7.06 3.26
C THR A 111 32.42 8.05 3.79
N ILE A 112 32.44 8.34 5.08
CA ILE A 112 33.40 9.21 5.77
C ILE A 112 34.84 8.67 5.62
N ALA A 113 35.03 7.36 5.40
CA ALA A 113 36.37 6.79 5.17
C ALA A 113 36.88 6.91 3.71
N ALA A 114 36.01 7.12 2.71
CA ALA A 114 36.41 7.07 1.30
C ALA A 114 36.98 8.39 0.76
N THR A 115 36.61 9.54 1.35
CA THR A 115 37.00 10.86 0.82
C THR A 115 38.34 11.38 1.40
N ALA A 116 38.85 10.81 2.50
CA ALA A 116 40.02 11.36 3.20
C ALA A 116 41.40 10.88 2.68
N ILE A 117 41.48 9.88 1.80
CA ILE A 117 42.75 9.20 1.44
C ILE A 117 43.23 9.53 0.01
N ALA A 118 42.54 10.41 -0.71
CA ALA A 118 42.90 10.80 -2.08
C ALA A 118 43.29 12.28 -2.16
N SER A 119 44.48 12.62 -1.67
CA SER A 119 45.21 13.83 -2.08
C SER A 119 46.72 13.56 -2.09
N PRO A 120 47.33 13.21 -3.24
CA PRO A 120 48.77 13.21 -3.38
C PRO A 120 49.21 14.56 -3.97
N LYS A 121 49.31 15.60 -3.14
CA LYS A 121 50.01 16.83 -3.55
C LYS A 121 50.43 17.69 -2.37
N ALA A 122 51.66 17.47 -1.89
CA ALA A 122 52.57 18.50 -1.39
C ALA A 122 53.84 17.83 -0.84
N LEU A 123 54.74 17.40 -1.72
CA LEU A 123 56.16 17.28 -1.40
C LEU A 123 56.97 17.62 -2.65
N THR A 124 57.13 18.93 -2.84
CA THR A 124 58.18 19.58 -3.64
C THR A 124 58.39 20.96 -3.03
#